data_AF-A0A1B8QFJ0-F1
#
_entry.id   AF-A0A1B8QFJ0-F1
#
_cell.length_a   1.000
_cell.length_b   1.000
_cell.length_c   1.000
_cell.angle_alpha   90.00
_cell.angle_beta   90.00
_cell.angle_gamma   90.00
#
_symmetry.space_group_name_H-M   'P 1'
#
loop_
_entity.id
_entity.type
_entity.pdbx_description
1 polymer ?
#
loop_
_entity_poly.entity_id
_entity_poly.type
_entity_poly.pdbx_seq_one_letter_code
_entity_poly.pdbx_strand_id
1 'polypeptide(L)'
;MDAKTQKKHVKALLSTLQADIAQFRADFFPPPTLTQIQDLPIYAGNLASVQAYQHDWQPLLARAKQFYPSAGLPPDYLPLPASLEIPQFVYHVAKLHLTKTRAKESKNFGAVGALVDKCGAFDEAQVERMTHALAKSADARLVAHREFIDLRAYVFCKNTKGELLEPERIRFYRTGLIIHALPDMKLVDSRQTPRKKRNDAYQNPIADNGVWRVFVKL
;
A
#
# COMPACT_ATOMS: atom_id res chain seq x y z
N MET A 1 34.51 11.68 -5.58
CA MET A 1 33.38 11.57 -6.53
C MET A 1 32.50 12.79 -6.37
N ASP A 2 32.01 13.39 -7.46
CA ASP A 2 31.03 14.48 -7.36
C ASP A 2 29.64 13.97 -6.93
N ALA A 3 28.81 14.85 -6.36
CA ALA A 3 27.50 14.51 -5.81
C ALA A 3 26.51 14.00 -6.89
N LYS A 4 26.67 14.42 -8.14
CA LYS A 4 25.80 14.02 -9.26
C LYS A 4 26.07 12.58 -9.68
N THR A 5 27.33 12.19 -9.72
CA THR A 5 27.81 10.84 -10.04
C THR A 5 27.44 9.87 -8.93
N GLN A 6 27.58 10.28 -7.66
CA GLN A 6 27.11 9.48 -6.52
C GLN A 6 25.59 9.24 -6.57
N LYS A 7 24.79 10.29 -6.84
CA LYS A 7 23.33 10.17 -6.98
C LYS A 7 22.92 9.24 -8.12
N LYS A 8 23.61 9.33 -9.27
CA LYS A 8 23.38 8.43 -10.42
C LYS A 8 23.71 6.98 -10.06
N HIS A 9 24.81 6.76 -9.36
CA HIS A 9 25.23 5.42 -8.92
C HIS A 9 24.22 4.80 -7.93
N VAL A 10 23.79 5.54 -6.91
CA VAL A 10 22.76 5.09 -5.94
C VAL A 10 21.46 4.74 -6.64
N LYS A 11 21.03 5.56 -7.61
CA LYS A 11 19.81 5.27 -8.41
C LYS A 11 19.94 3.97 -9.21
N ALA A 12 21.11 3.72 -9.81
CA ALA A 12 21.36 2.48 -10.54
C ALA A 12 21.31 1.27 -9.60
N LEU A 13 21.96 1.32 -8.44
CA LEU A 13 21.94 0.24 -7.46
C LEU A 13 20.53 -0.06 -6.93
N LEU A 14 19.72 0.97 -6.67
CA LEU A 14 18.32 0.79 -6.27
C LEU A 14 17.50 0.14 -7.39
N SER A 15 17.73 0.53 -8.64
CA SER A 15 17.06 -0.08 -9.80
C SER A 15 17.43 -1.56 -9.94
N THR A 16 18.70 -1.92 -9.74
CA THR A 16 19.14 -3.32 -9.76
C THR A 16 18.49 -4.10 -8.61
N LEU A 17 18.44 -3.55 -7.40
CA LEU A 17 17.74 -4.17 -6.28
C LEU A 17 16.25 -4.44 -6.61
N GLN A 18 15.57 -3.48 -7.24
CA GLN A 18 14.17 -3.66 -7.65
C GLN A 18 14.01 -4.79 -8.67
N ALA A 19 14.92 -4.90 -9.63
CA ALA A 19 14.91 -5.98 -10.61
C ALA A 19 15.15 -7.35 -9.94
N ASP A 20 16.12 -7.44 -9.04
CA ASP A 20 16.43 -8.68 -8.31
C ASP A 20 15.25 -9.13 -7.44
N ILE A 21 14.58 -8.18 -6.76
CA ILE A 21 13.36 -8.48 -6.00
C ILE A 21 12.25 -8.97 -6.93
N ALA A 22 12.04 -8.30 -8.08
CA ALA A 22 11.01 -8.70 -9.03
C ALA A 22 11.25 -10.12 -9.57
N GLN A 23 12.51 -10.45 -9.90
CA GLN A 23 12.90 -11.79 -10.33
C GLN A 23 12.65 -12.81 -9.22
N PHE A 24 13.12 -12.55 -8.01
CA PHE A 24 12.90 -13.45 -6.87
C PHE A 24 11.41 -13.68 -6.59
N ARG A 25 10.57 -12.65 -6.72
CA ARG A 25 9.11 -12.79 -6.61
C ARG A 25 8.55 -13.69 -7.70
N ALA A 26 8.98 -13.55 -8.95
CA ALA A 26 8.51 -14.37 -10.05
C ALA A 26 8.81 -15.86 -9.81
N ASP A 27 9.94 -16.15 -9.17
CA ASP A 27 10.40 -17.52 -8.94
C ASP A 27 9.80 -18.16 -7.67
N PHE A 28 9.55 -17.36 -6.61
CA PHE A 28 9.23 -17.88 -5.27
C PHE A 28 7.96 -17.32 -4.63
N PHE A 29 7.21 -16.45 -5.32
CA PHE A 29 5.93 -15.91 -4.85
C PHE A 29 4.79 -16.32 -5.81
N PRO A 30 3.74 -17.03 -5.35
CA PRO A 30 3.39 -17.33 -3.95
C PRO A 30 4.34 -18.31 -3.24
N PRO A 31 4.50 -18.19 -1.92
CA PRO A 31 5.38 -19.06 -1.14
C PRO A 31 4.93 -20.53 -1.25
N PRO A 32 5.80 -21.46 -1.68
CA PRO A 32 5.41 -22.84 -1.97
C PRO A 32 5.08 -23.67 -0.72
N THR A 33 5.61 -23.27 0.44
CA THR A 33 5.52 -24.02 1.70
C THR A 33 4.48 -23.45 2.68
N LEU A 34 3.78 -22.38 2.30
CA LEU A 34 2.84 -21.68 3.17
C LEU A 34 1.42 -21.75 2.61
N THR A 35 0.43 -21.76 3.51
CA THR A 35 -0.97 -21.89 3.15
C THR A 35 -1.57 -20.52 2.85
N GLN A 36 -2.19 -20.35 1.68
CA GLN A 36 -2.90 -19.12 1.32
C GLN A 36 -4.20 -18.95 2.13
N ILE A 37 -4.53 -17.71 2.51
CA ILE A 37 -5.78 -17.37 3.21
C ILE A 37 -6.80 -16.75 2.24
N GLN A 38 -7.93 -17.44 2.02
CA GLN A 38 -9.14 -16.92 1.35
C GLN A 38 -8.87 -16.17 0.02
N ASP A 39 -7.94 -16.69 -0.79
CA ASP A 39 -7.50 -16.13 -2.09
C ASP A 39 -6.85 -14.74 -2.02
N LEU A 40 -6.50 -14.27 -0.83
CA LEU A 40 -5.74 -13.04 -0.63
C LEU A 40 -4.24 -13.34 -0.73
N PRO A 41 -3.39 -12.35 -1.04
CA PRO A 41 -1.93 -12.50 -0.95
C PRO A 41 -1.47 -12.46 0.53
N ILE A 42 -2.10 -13.30 1.35
CA ILE A 42 -1.79 -13.53 2.75
C ILE A 42 -1.51 -15.03 2.90
N TYR A 43 -0.34 -15.37 3.42
CA TYR A 43 0.12 -16.75 3.54
C TYR A 43 0.53 -17.03 4.99
N ALA A 44 0.09 -18.18 5.51
CA ALA A 44 0.31 -18.58 6.89
C ALA A 44 1.12 -19.86 6.98
N GLY A 45 1.96 -19.95 8.01
CA GLY A 45 2.64 -21.19 8.38
C GLY A 45 3.01 -21.20 9.86
N ASN A 46 3.62 -22.30 10.29
CA ASN A 46 4.27 -22.38 11.59
C ASN A 46 5.55 -21.51 11.61
N LEU A 47 6.13 -21.33 12.81
CA LEU A 47 7.33 -20.51 12.99
C LEU A 47 8.47 -20.92 12.06
N ALA A 48 8.78 -22.20 12.00
CA ALA A 48 9.90 -22.73 11.21
C ALA A 48 9.72 -22.46 9.70
N SER A 49 8.52 -22.68 9.17
CA SER A 49 8.24 -22.49 7.74
C SER A 49 8.30 -21.01 7.36
N VAL A 50 7.80 -20.12 8.22
CA VAL A 50 7.85 -18.67 7.99
C VAL A 50 9.28 -18.15 8.11
N GLN A 51 10.07 -18.64 9.08
CA GLN A 51 11.48 -18.27 9.22
C GLN A 51 12.31 -18.77 8.04
N ALA A 52 12.08 -19.98 7.57
CA ALA A 52 12.75 -20.52 6.38
C ALA A 52 12.43 -19.66 5.16
N TYR A 53 11.16 -19.35 4.92
CA TYR A 53 10.79 -18.48 3.81
C TYR A 53 11.39 -17.07 3.98
N GLN A 54 11.38 -16.48 5.18
CA GLN A 54 12.03 -15.18 5.41
C GLN A 54 13.55 -15.24 5.18
N HIS A 55 14.19 -16.38 5.51
CA HIS A 55 15.63 -16.58 5.31
C HIS A 55 16.00 -16.39 3.84
N ASP A 56 15.22 -16.95 2.91
CA ASP A 56 15.47 -16.81 1.48
C ASP A 56 15.39 -15.35 1.01
N TRP A 57 14.57 -14.53 1.69
CA TRP A 57 14.45 -13.09 1.45
C TRP A 57 15.56 -12.24 2.09
N GLN A 58 16.37 -12.78 3.02
CA GLN A 58 17.33 -11.99 3.80
C GLN A 58 18.36 -11.24 2.96
N PRO A 59 18.95 -11.80 1.88
CA PRO A 59 19.91 -11.07 1.05
C PRO A 59 19.30 -9.79 0.45
N LEU A 60 18.05 -9.85 0.03
CA LEU A 60 17.32 -8.71 -0.55
C LEU A 60 16.89 -7.71 0.53
N LEU A 61 16.41 -8.21 1.68
CA LEU A 61 16.07 -7.39 2.85
C LEU A 61 17.27 -6.60 3.37
N ALA A 62 18.44 -7.24 3.49
CA ALA A 62 19.68 -6.60 3.93
C ALA A 62 20.10 -5.49 2.97
N ARG A 63 20.06 -5.74 1.66
CA ARG A 63 20.33 -4.72 0.64
C ARG A 63 19.32 -3.57 0.68
N ALA A 64 18.03 -3.86 0.84
CA ALA A 64 17.01 -2.83 0.97
C ALA A 64 17.26 -1.91 2.18
N LYS A 65 17.66 -2.47 3.32
CA LYS A 65 17.99 -1.69 4.53
C LYS A 65 19.19 -0.75 4.34
N GLN A 66 20.10 -1.02 3.41
CA GLN A 66 21.17 -0.07 3.08
C GLN A 66 20.65 1.22 2.43
N PHE A 67 19.55 1.13 1.66
CA PHE A 67 18.88 2.30 1.09
C PHE A 67 17.88 2.96 2.04
N TYR A 68 17.33 2.18 2.97
CA TYR A 68 16.31 2.60 3.92
C TYR A 68 16.71 2.25 5.36
N PRO A 69 17.79 2.86 5.90
CA PRO A 69 18.37 2.46 7.19
C PRO A 69 17.45 2.73 8.39
N SER A 70 16.50 3.66 8.26
CA SER A 70 15.49 3.94 9.29
C SER A 70 14.30 2.98 9.26
N ALA A 71 14.19 2.10 8.26
CA ALA A 71 13.06 1.20 8.15
C ALA A 71 13.02 0.21 9.33
N GLY A 72 11.90 0.18 10.04
CA GLY A 72 11.67 -0.68 11.21
C GLY A 72 12.38 -0.22 12.49
N LEU A 73 12.88 1.03 12.55
CA LEU A 73 13.47 1.60 13.76
C LEU A 73 12.50 2.53 14.52
N PRO A 74 12.60 2.64 15.86
CA PRO A 74 11.84 3.61 16.65
C PRO A 74 12.19 5.07 16.26
N PRO A 75 11.29 6.06 16.50
CA PRO A 75 9.94 5.94 17.07
C PRO A 75 8.85 5.61 16.05
N ASP A 76 9.15 5.76 14.75
CA ASP A 76 8.13 5.72 13.68
C ASP A 76 7.94 4.34 13.05
N TYR A 77 8.82 3.36 13.35
CA TYR A 77 8.80 1.96 12.89
C TYR A 77 8.32 1.76 11.44
N LEU A 78 8.63 2.71 10.55
CA LEU A 78 8.10 2.68 9.19
C LEU A 78 8.65 1.46 8.45
N PRO A 79 7.81 0.64 7.82
CA PRO A 79 8.29 -0.51 7.07
C PRO A 79 9.04 -0.06 5.81
N LEU A 80 9.72 -1.02 5.16
CA LEU A 80 10.28 -0.80 3.84
C LEU A 80 9.20 -0.31 2.85
N PRO A 81 9.55 0.56 1.88
CA PRO A 81 8.58 1.07 0.93
C PRO A 81 7.87 -0.04 0.16
N ALA A 82 6.54 0.04 0.09
CA ALA A 82 5.72 -0.94 -0.65
C ALA A 82 6.07 -1.03 -2.15
N SER A 83 6.76 -0.02 -2.70
CA SER A 83 7.29 -0.02 -4.08
C SER A 83 8.42 -1.02 -4.30
N LEU A 84 9.06 -1.51 -3.24
CA LEU A 84 10.01 -2.62 -3.35
C LEU A 84 9.31 -3.97 -3.49
N GLU A 85 8.02 -4.05 -3.15
CA GLU A 85 7.22 -5.28 -3.25
C GLU A 85 7.76 -6.46 -2.42
N ILE A 86 8.59 -6.20 -1.41
CA ILE A 86 9.05 -7.22 -0.47
C ILE A 86 7.88 -7.61 0.46
N PRO A 87 7.58 -8.90 0.65
CA PRO A 87 6.54 -9.34 1.59
C PRO A 87 6.77 -8.83 3.01
N GLN A 88 5.67 -8.52 3.70
CA GLN A 88 5.72 -8.20 5.12
C GLN A 88 5.63 -9.48 5.94
N PHE A 89 6.53 -9.64 6.90
CA PHE A 89 6.59 -10.80 7.78
C PHE A 89 6.10 -10.41 9.17
N VAL A 90 5.12 -11.13 9.70
CA VAL A 90 4.54 -10.88 11.02
C VAL A 90 4.52 -12.16 11.83
N TYR A 91 4.97 -12.07 13.08
CA TYR A 91 5.13 -13.21 13.96
C TYR A 91 4.12 -13.24 15.10
N HIS A 92 3.85 -14.44 15.63
CA HIS A 92 2.99 -14.66 16.79
C HIS A 92 1.56 -14.16 16.59
N VAL A 93 1.02 -14.35 15.39
CA VAL A 93 -0.33 -13.89 15.05
C VAL A 93 -1.36 -14.79 15.74
N ALA A 94 -2.14 -14.21 16.64
CA ALA A 94 -3.23 -14.86 17.35
C ALA A 94 -4.59 -14.63 16.67
N LYS A 95 -4.74 -13.51 15.96
CA LYS A 95 -5.97 -13.22 15.22
C LYS A 95 -5.66 -12.38 13.98
N LEU A 96 -6.29 -12.75 12.88
CA LEU A 96 -6.34 -11.97 11.65
C LEU A 96 -7.77 -11.51 11.41
N HIS A 97 -7.99 -10.20 11.35
CA HIS A 97 -9.31 -9.63 11.05
C HIS A 97 -9.29 -8.92 9.70
N LEU A 98 -10.04 -9.48 8.76
CA LEU A 98 -10.20 -8.94 7.42
C LEU A 98 -11.45 -8.06 7.37
N THR A 99 -11.30 -6.85 6.84
CA THR A 99 -12.41 -5.92 6.69
C THR A 99 -12.38 -5.28 5.31
N LYS A 100 -13.55 -4.91 4.80
CA LYS A 100 -13.72 -4.17 3.55
C LYS A 100 -14.19 -2.76 3.86
N THR A 101 -13.49 -1.75 3.36
CA THR A 101 -13.85 -0.35 3.56
C THR A 101 -13.91 0.35 2.20
N ARG A 102 -14.92 1.21 2.00
CA ARG A 102 -14.89 2.15 0.87
C ARG A 102 -13.87 3.24 1.18
N ALA A 103 -12.84 3.32 0.37
CA ALA A 103 -11.78 4.33 0.47
C ALA A 103 -11.82 5.25 -0.75
N LYS A 104 -11.01 6.31 -0.69
CA LYS A 104 -10.79 7.19 -1.83
C LYS A 104 -9.34 7.59 -1.94
N GLU A 105 -8.89 7.71 -3.16
CA GLU A 105 -7.63 8.35 -3.52
C GLU A 105 -7.93 9.81 -3.85
N SER A 106 -7.11 10.73 -3.32
CA SER A 106 -7.26 12.17 -3.56
C SER A 106 -5.96 12.72 -4.14
N LYS A 107 -6.05 13.44 -5.26
CA LYS A 107 -4.92 14.12 -5.92
C LYS A 107 -5.26 15.58 -6.18
N ASN A 108 -4.28 16.46 -5.98
CA ASN A 108 -4.42 17.89 -6.22
C ASN A 108 -3.65 18.29 -7.48
N PHE A 109 -4.25 19.15 -8.30
CA PHE A 109 -3.69 19.64 -9.54
C PHE A 109 -3.85 21.15 -9.65
N GLY A 110 -2.80 21.81 -10.14
CA GLY A 110 -2.82 23.24 -10.52
C GLY A 110 -3.02 23.47 -12.02
N ALA A 111 -3.11 22.40 -12.82
CA ALA A 111 -3.27 22.48 -14.27
C ALA A 111 -4.14 21.33 -14.79
N VAL A 112 -5.00 21.62 -15.78
CA VAL A 112 -5.90 20.62 -16.38
C VAL A 112 -5.12 19.55 -17.14
N GLY A 113 -4.06 19.93 -17.87
CA GLY A 113 -3.23 18.97 -18.61
C GLY A 113 -2.62 17.90 -17.69
N ALA A 114 -2.00 18.31 -16.58
CA ALA A 114 -1.44 17.38 -15.59
C ALA A 114 -2.50 16.48 -14.93
N LEU A 115 -3.73 16.97 -14.79
CA LEU A 115 -4.86 16.17 -14.32
C LEU A 115 -5.23 15.11 -15.37
N VAL A 116 -5.40 15.49 -16.63
CA VAL A 116 -5.74 14.56 -17.72
C VAL A 116 -4.67 13.48 -17.88
N ASP A 117 -3.39 13.86 -17.83
CA ASP A 117 -2.26 12.91 -17.90
C ASP A 117 -2.28 11.85 -16.79
N LYS A 118 -2.82 12.19 -15.61
CA LYS A 118 -2.83 11.31 -14.44
C LYS A 118 -4.16 10.60 -14.18
N CYS A 119 -5.26 11.20 -14.59
CA CYS A 119 -6.62 10.74 -14.29
C CYS A 119 -7.38 10.25 -15.53
N GLY A 120 -6.79 10.39 -16.72
CA GLY A 120 -7.41 10.04 -17.99
C GLY A 120 -8.20 11.19 -18.60
N ALA A 121 -8.76 10.94 -19.79
CA ALA A 121 -9.55 11.92 -20.51
C ALA A 121 -10.88 12.24 -19.80
N PHE A 122 -11.37 13.45 -20.08
CA PHE A 122 -12.67 13.96 -19.70
C PHE A 122 -13.28 14.60 -20.95
N ASP A 123 -14.61 14.72 -20.97
CA ASP A 123 -15.30 15.35 -22.10
C ASP A 123 -14.86 16.81 -22.28
N GLU A 124 -14.90 17.33 -23.50
CA GLU A 124 -14.45 18.69 -23.81
C GLU A 124 -15.13 19.76 -22.93
N ALA A 125 -16.44 19.64 -22.74
CA ALA A 125 -17.19 20.56 -21.87
C ALA A 125 -16.77 20.46 -20.39
N GLN A 126 -16.29 19.30 -19.93
CA GLN A 126 -15.73 19.13 -18.59
C GLN A 126 -14.33 19.77 -18.47
N VAL A 127 -13.50 19.60 -19.50
CA VAL A 127 -12.17 20.23 -19.61
C VAL A 127 -12.28 21.75 -19.59
N GLU A 128 -13.25 22.31 -20.30
CA GLU A 128 -13.53 23.74 -20.32
C GLU A 128 -13.96 24.25 -18.93
N ARG A 129 -14.87 23.55 -18.24
CA ARG A 129 -15.26 23.90 -16.85
C ARG A 129 -14.09 23.88 -15.89
N MET A 130 -13.20 22.88 -15.98
CA MET A 130 -12.01 22.78 -15.14
C MET A 130 -11.03 23.92 -15.41
N THR A 131 -10.84 24.28 -16.69
CA THR A 131 -9.99 25.41 -17.10
C THR A 131 -10.53 26.73 -16.55
N HIS A 132 -11.83 26.97 -16.74
CA HIS A 132 -12.50 28.16 -16.21
C HIS A 132 -12.44 28.21 -14.68
N ALA A 133 -12.58 27.08 -13.98
CA ALA A 133 -12.47 27.04 -12.53
C ALA A 133 -11.09 27.45 -12.02
N LEU A 134 -10.01 27.01 -12.68
CA LEU A 134 -8.64 27.42 -12.33
C LEU A 134 -8.37 28.90 -12.65
N ALA A 135 -9.01 29.46 -13.67
CA ALA A 135 -8.85 30.87 -14.02
C ALA A 135 -9.46 31.84 -12.98
N LYS A 136 -10.37 31.37 -12.11
CA LYS A 136 -11.04 32.20 -11.10
C LYS A 136 -10.12 32.69 -9.97
N SER A 137 -9.04 31.97 -9.67
CA SER A 137 -8.09 32.33 -8.60
C SER A 137 -6.75 31.64 -8.81
N ALA A 138 -5.65 32.34 -8.51
CA ALA A 138 -4.30 31.75 -8.54
C ALA A 138 -4.12 30.58 -7.55
N ASP A 139 -4.91 30.58 -6.47
CA ASP A 139 -4.90 29.54 -5.44
C ASP A 139 -5.86 28.39 -5.74
N ALA A 140 -6.70 28.52 -6.76
CA ALA A 140 -7.63 27.47 -7.15
C ALA A 140 -6.87 26.17 -7.47
N ARG A 141 -7.38 25.05 -6.96
CA ARG A 141 -6.87 23.71 -7.23
C ARG A 141 -8.00 22.79 -7.66
N LEU A 142 -7.68 21.89 -8.57
CA LEU A 142 -8.56 20.77 -8.93
C LEU A 142 -8.21 19.58 -8.03
N VAL A 143 -9.21 19.04 -7.36
CA VAL A 143 -9.07 17.87 -6.49
C VAL A 143 -9.76 16.70 -7.15
N ALA A 144 -9.00 15.73 -7.64
CA ALA A 144 -9.54 14.51 -8.24
C ALA A 144 -9.69 13.41 -7.17
N HIS A 145 -10.88 12.82 -7.11
CA HIS A 145 -11.21 11.69 -6.24
C HIS A 145 -11.53 10.45 -7.06
N ARG A 146 -10.88 9.34 -6.71
CA ARG A 146 -11.24 8.00 -7.19
C ARG A 146 -11.65 7.14 -6.00
N GLU A 147 -12.88 6.66 -6.01
CA GLU A 147 -13.36 5.71 -5.01
C GLU A 147 -12.82 4.31 -5.32
N PHE A 148 -12.45 3.57 -4.28
CA PHE A 148 -12.04 2.18 -4.43
C PHE A 148 -12.39 1.36 -3.18
N ILE A 149 -12.33 0.05 -3.33
CA ILE A 149 -12.48 -0.88 -2.22
C ILE A 149 -11.10 -1.16 -1.62
N ASP A 150 -10.95 -0.81 -0.34
CA ASP A 150 -9.77 -1.06 0.46
C ASP A 150 -10.04 -2.24 1.40
N LEU A 151 -9.43 -3.40 1.15
CA LEU A 151 -9.39 -4.49 2.12
C LEU A 151 -8.24 -4.24 3.10
N ARG A 152 -8.55 -4.47 4.36
CA ARG A 152 -7.63 -4.23 5.47
C ARG A 152 -7.43 -5.52 6.24
N ALA A 153 -6.17 -5.81 6.54
CA ALA A 153 -5.79 -6.82 7.51
C ALA A 153 -5.44 -6.12 8.82
N TYR A 154 -6.20 -6.40 9.87
CA TYR A 154 -5.83 -6.07 11.23
C TYR A 154 -5.23 -7.32 11.87
N VAL A 155 -3.96 -7.23 12.22
CA VAL A 155 -3.18 -8.36 12.73
C VAL A 155 -2.98 -8.16 14.22
N PHE A 156 -3.45 -9.14 15.00
CA PHE A 156 -3.32 -9.16 16.45
C PHE A 156 -2.25 -10.18 16.82
N CYS A 157 -1.16 -9.71 17.41
CA CYS A 157 -0.03 -10.53 17.80
C CYS A 157 -0.02 -10.76 19.32
N LYS A 158 0.59 -11.86 19.76
CA LYS A 158 0.96 -12.04 21.17
C LYS A 158 2.42 -11.65 21.38
N ASN A 159 2.73 -11.00 22.50
CA ASN A 159 4.11 -10.78 22.91
C ASN A 159 4.74 -12.06 23.48
N THR A 160 6.00 -11.98 23.92
CA THR A 160 6.74 -13.13 24.52
C THR A 160 6.11 -13.67 25.81
N LYS A 161 5.28 -12.87 26.49
CA LYS A 161 4.52 -13.27 27.68
C LYS A 161 3.15 -13.87 27.36
N GLY A 162 2.78 -13.94 26.07
CA GLY A 162 1.48 -14.43 25.61
C GLY A 162 0.35 -13.39 25.66
N GLU A 163 0.65 -12.15 26.00
CA GLU A 163 -0.34 -11.07 26.08
C GLU A 163 -0.67 -10.53 24.68
N LEU A 164 -1.96 -10.26 24.43
CA LEU A 164 -2.41 -9.72 23.15
C LEU A 164 -2.00 -8.25 23.02
N LEU A 165 -1.35 -7.91 21.90
CA LEU A 165 -0.97 -6.56 21.55
C LEU A 165 -2.11 -5.82 20.83
N GLU A 166 -2.01 -4.50 20.78
CA GLU A 166 -2.87 -3.67 19.93
C GLU A 166 -2.75 -4.10 18.46
N PRO A 167 -3.87 -4.14 17.71
CA PRO A 167 -3.85 -4.61 16.35
C PRO A 167 -3.14 -3.64 15.40
N GLU A 168 -2.26 -4.18 14.57
CA GLU A 168 -1.63 -3.42 13.51
C GLU A 168 -2.41 -3.55 12.20
N ARG A 169 -2.65 -2.41 11.54
CA ARG A 169 -3.26 -2.39 10.21
C ARG A 169 -2.18 -2.53 9.15
N ILE A 170 -2.18 -3.67 8.47
CA ILE A 170 -1.18 -4.01 7.46
C ILE A 170 -1.79 -3.91 6.05
N ARG A 171 -1.04 -3.25 5.14
CA ARG A 171 -1.35 -3.24 3.71
C ARG A 171 -0.60 -4.39 3.06
N PHE A 172 -1.28 -5.25 2.32
CA PHE A 172 -0.68 -6.51 1.86
C PHE A 172 -0.84 -6.79 0.36
N TYR A 173 -1.68 -6.04 -0.36
CA TYR A 173 -2.00 -6.35 -1.75
C TYR A 173 -0.82 -6.37 -2.70
N ARG A 174 0.08 -5.39 -2.55
CA ARG A 174 1.24 -5.24 -3.42
C ARG A 174 2.42 -6.09 -2.97
N THR A 175 2.63 -6.17 -1.66
CA THR A 175 3.80 -6.83 -1.07
C THR A 175 3.57 -8.33 -0.83
N GLY A 176 2.34 -8.71 -0.55
CA GLY A 176 2.02 -9.93 0.21
C GLY A 176 2.17 -9.71 1.72
N LEU A 177 1.52 -10.58 2.49
CA LEU A 177 1.66 -10.69 3.95
C LEU A 177 1.94 -12.15 4.32
N ILE A 178 3.05 -12.38 5.00
CA ILE A 178 3.48 -13.67 5.51
C ILE A 178 3.29 -13.66 7.02
N ILE A 179 2.52 -14.62 7.53
CA ILE A 179 2.22 -14.71 8.97
C ILE A 179 2.69 -16.03 9.56
N HIS A 180 3.40 -15.94 10.68
CA HIS A 180 3.48 -17.06 11.61
C HIS A 180 2.18 -17.09 12.43
N ALA A 181 1.32 -18.04 12.10
CA ALA A 181 0.06 -18.28 12.77
C ALA A 181 0.29 -19.14 14.02
N LEU A 182 -0.24 -18.69 15.16
CA LEU A 182 -0.28 -19.52 16.36
C LEU A 182 -1.27 -20.68 16.17
N PRO A 183 -1.12 -21.81 16.90
CA PRO A 183 -1.99 -22.97 16.76
C PRO A 183 -3.50 -22.66 16.92
N ASP A 184 -3.83 -21.67 17.75
CA ASP A 184 -5.19 -21.21 18.05
C ASP A 184 -5.60 -19.96 17.24
N MET A 185 -4.89 -19.62 16.15
CA MET A 185 -5.11 -18.39 15.40
C MET A 185 -6.55 -18.30 14.88
N LYS A 186 -7.23 -17.19 15.19
CA LYS A 186 -8.59 -16.92 14.70
C LYS A 186 -8.57 -16.06 13.44
N LEU A 187 -9.22 -16.54 12.39
CA LEU A 187 -9.54 -15.75 11.21
C LEU A 187 -10.95 -15.18 11.34
N VAL A 188 -11.07 -13.85 11.40
CA VAL A 188 -12.36 -13.15 11.39
C VAL A 188 -12.49 -12.44 10.06
N ASP A 189 -13.51 -12.80 9.28
CA ASP A 189 -13.84 -12.13 8.03
C ASP A 189 -15.10 -11.28 8.21
N SER A 190 -14.92 -9.95 8.17
CA SER A 190 -16.01 -8.96 8.22
C SER A 190 -16.08 -8.15 6.93
N ARG A 191 -15.61 -8.70 5.80
CA ARG A 191 -15.67 -8.01 4.50
C ARG A 191 -17.11 -7.79 4.01
N GLN A 192 -18.07 -8.61 4.45
CA GLN A 192 -19.48 -8.46 4.11
C GLN A 192 -20.28 -7.62 5.12
N THR A 193 -19.66 -7.22 6.24
CA THR A 193 -20.36 -6.43 7.27
C THR A 193 -20.64 -5.02 6.74
N PRO A 194 -21.92 -4.57 6.72
CA PRO A 194 -22.27 -3.22 6.29
C PRO A 194 -21.58 -2.18 7.19
N ARG A 195 -20.88 -1.20 6.58
CA ARG A 195 -20.27 -0.10 7.31
C ARG A 195 -20.96 1.22 6.98
N LYS A 196 -21.02 2.10 7.98
CA LYS A 196 -21.57 3.46 7.84
C LYS A 196 -20.89 4.18 6.67
N LYS A 197 -21.69 4.81 5.82
CA LYS A 197 -21.17 5.63 4.72
C LYS A 197 -20.33 6.76 5.31
N ARG A 198 -19.14 6.93 4.74
CA ARG A 198 -18.22 8.00 5.13
C ARG A 198 -18.84 9.36 4.79
N ASN A 199 -18.63 10.35 5.65
CA ASN A 199 -18.94 11.75 5.32
C ASN A 199 -17.81 12.32 4.45
N ASP A 200 -18.14 12.85 3.29
CA ASP A 200 -17.19 13.44 2.35
C ASP A 200 -17.33 14.95 2.30
N ALA A 201 -16.21 15.65 2.49
CA ALA A 201 -16.15 17.11 2.56
C ALA A 201 -16.38 17.80 1.20
N TYR A 202 -16.22 17.07 0.09
CA TYR A 202 -16.41 17.62 -1.26
C TYR A 202 -17.71 17.09 -1.84
N GLN A 203 -18.55 18.01 -2.28
CA GLN A 203 -19.84 17.76 -2.91
C GLN A 203 -19.85 18.47 -4.27
N ASN A 204 -20.71 18.00 -5.19
CA ASN A 204 -20.89 18.60 -6.52
C ASN A 204 -19.62 18.59 -7.40
N PRO A 205 -19.25 17.44 -7.99
CA PRO A 205 -18.11 17.38 -8.90
C PRO A 205 -18.38 18.21 -10.16
N ILE A 206 -17.35 18.89 -10.66
CA ILE A 206 -17.42 19.69 -11.90
C ILE A 206 -17.08 18.87 -13.15
N ALA A 207 -16.42 17.72 -12.96
CA ALA A 207 -16.13 16.73 -13.99
C ALA A 207 -16.17 15.31 -13.39
N ASP A 208 -16.58 14.34 -14.21
CA ASP A 208 -16.63 12.91 -13.87
C ASP A 208 -16.39 12.10 -15.15
N ASN A 209 -15.38 11.23 -15.15
CA ASN A 209 -15.09 10.32 -16.27
C ASN A 209 -15.44 8.85 -15.95
N GLY A 210 -16.30 8.62 -14.97
CA GLY A 210 -16.70 7.29 -14.50
C GLY A 210 -15.71 6.65 -13.51
N VAL A 211 -14.48 7.16 -13.44
CA VAL A 211 -13.45 6.68 -12.50
C VAL A 211 -13.05 7.77 -11.51
N TRP A 212 -12.80 8.98 -12.03
CA TRP A 212 -12.37 10.14 -11.28
C TRP A 212 -13.45 11.21 -11.29
N ARG A 213 -13.78 11.70 -10.09
CA ARG A 213 -14.61 12.89 -9.87
C ARG A 213 -13.73 14.06 -9.50
N VAL A 214 -13.88 15.19 -10.17
CA VAL A 214 -13.07 16.38 -9.96
C VAL A 214 -13.88 17.46 -9.27
N PHE A 215 -13.30 18.04 -8.22
CA PHE A 215 -13.87 19.13 -7.43
C PHE A 215 -12.96 20.34 -7.48
N VAL A 216 -13.52 21.51 -7.18
CA VAL A 216 -12.74 22.75 -7.03
C VAL A 216 -12.47 22.97 -5.56
N LYS A 217 -11.20 23.20 -5.23
CA LYS A 217 -10.79 23.76 -3.95
C LYS A 217 -10.35 25.20 -4.23
N LEU A 218 -11.04 26.14 -3.61
CA LEU A 218 -10.69 27.56 -3.61
C LEU A 218 -9.76 27.88 -2.45
#